data_AF-A0A2N0X5V4-F1
#
_entry.id   AF-A0A2N0X5V4-F1
#
_cell.length_a   1.000
_cell.length_b   1.000
_cell.length_c   1.000
_cell.angle_alpha   90.00
_cell.angle_beta   90.00
_cell.angle_gamma   90.00
#
_symmetry.space_group_name_H-M   'P 1'
#
loop_
_entity.id
_entity.type
_entity.pdbx_description
1 polymer ?
#
loop_
_entity_poly.entity_id
_entity_poly.type
_entity_poly.pdbx_seq_one_letter_code
_entity_poly.pdbx_strand_id
1 'polypeptide(L)'
;MTEAQEAARLPAPGGDGLGTFYAYRPTTAKRILSGISLGVALLFLFAALHGFRAYQGADVAWNLAAGLVFTASTGLPGTYWLLRTLRDVRRVNRWAAQHEAYSTNWQWLAENEAKNPAHDLPRLPALPRRRWWTVWLTSVTLFLLAASLGNNMSVA
;
A
#
# COMPACT_ATOMS: atom_id res chain seq x y z
N MET A 1 -34.82 -4.84 11.16
CA MET A 1 -33.53 -5.47 10.82
C MET A 1 -32.95 -6.00 12.12
N THR A 2 -32.91 -7.32 12.26
CA THR A 2 -32.62 -8.03 13.50
C THR A 2 -31.11 -8.18 13.68
N GLU A 3 -30.60 -8.08 14.91
CA GLU A 3 -29.17 -8.22 15.29
C GLU A 3 -28.50 -9.47 14.68
N ALA A 4 -29.28 -10.52 14.38
CA ALA A 4 -28.84 -11.71 13.68
C ALA A 4 -28.32 -11.48 12.25
N GLN A 5 -28.81 -10.45 11.54
CA GLN A 5 -28.33 -10.09 10.19
C GLN A 5 -27.02 -9.28 10.22
N GLU A 6 -26.72 -8.61 11.35
CA GLU A 6 -25.47 -7.88 11.53
C GLU A 6 -24.32 -8.83 11.93
N ALA A 7 -24.62 -9.85 12.73
CA ALA A 7 -23.69 -10.93 13.05
C ALA A 7 -23.27 -11.75 11.81
N ALA A 8 -24.15 -11.90 10.82
CA ALA A 8 -23.87 -12.63 9.58
C ALA A 8 -22.91 -11.91 8.60
N ARG A 9 -22.57 -10.64 8.86
CA ARG A 9 -21.54 -9.90 8.10
C ARG A 9 -20.14 -10.05 8.69
N LEU A 10 -20.02 -10.66 9.87
CA LEU A 10 -18.72 -10.95 10.47
C LEU A 10 -18.18 -12.25 9.84
N PRO A 11 -16.98 -12.23 9.24
CA PRO A 11 -16.40 -13.44 8.68
C PRO A 11 -16.26 -14.51 9.77
N ALA A 12 -16.59 -15.75 9.42
CA ALA A 12 -16.63 -16.90 10.32
C ALA A 12 -15.34 -17.06 11.16
N PRO A 13 -15.46 -17.46 12.44
CA PRO A 13 -14.34 -17.59 13.36
C PRO A 13 -13.59 -18.91 13.09
N GLY A 14 -12.74 -18.94 12.06
CA GLY A 14 -11.90 -20.12 11.80
C GLY A 14 -11.01 -19.96 10.58
N GLY A 15 -9.70 -19.88 10.80
CA GLY A 15 -8.66 -19.96 9.76
C GLY A 15 -8.08 -18.62 9.31
N ASP A 16 -6.75 -18.47 9.40
CA ASP A 16 -5.92 -17.47 8.68
C ASP A 16 -5.89 -15.99 9.15
N GLY A 17 -6.65 -15.60 10.17
CA GLY A 17 -6.68 -14.20 10.63
C GLY A 17 -5.33 -13.65 11.11
N LEU A 18 -4.54 -14.46 11.82
CA LEU A 18 -3.22 -14.09 12.35
C LEU A 18 -2.14 -14.06 11.25
N GLY A 19 -2.17 -15.02 10.32
CA GLY A 19 -1.19 -15.09 9.23
C GLY A 19 -1.22 -13.85 8.34
N THR A 20 -2.41 -13.30 8.08
CA THR A 20 -2.56 -12.04 7.34
C THR A 20 -2.08 -10.83 8.14
N PHE A 21 -2.29 -10.81 9.46
CA PHE A 21 -1.77 -9.75 10.33
C PHE A 21 -0.24 -9.67 10.29
N TYR A 22 0.46 -10.79 10.50
CA TYR A 22 1.93 -10.83 10.44
C TYR A 22 2.47 -10.55 9.04
N ALA A 23 1.81 -11.05 7.99
CA ALA A 23 2.21 -10.78 6.60
C ALA A 23 2.13 -9.29 6.23
N TYR A 24 1.17 -8.55 6.80
CA TYR A 24 0.97 -7.12 6.49
C TYR A 24 1.47 -6.16 7.57
N ARG A 25 2.10 -6.66 8.64
CA ARG A 25 2.75 -5.81 9.66
C ARG A 25 3.70 -4.82 8.98
N PRO A 26 3.63 -3.52 9.32
CA PRO A 26 4.58 -2.54 8.84
C PRO A 26 5.94 -2.80 9.47
N THR A 27 6.85 -3.40 8.70
CA THR A 27 8.26 -3.57 9.08
C THR A 27 9.10 -2.40 8.58
N THR A 28 10.26 -2.18 9.20
CA THR A 28 11.22 -1.13 8.79
C THR A 28 11.60 -1.27 7.32
N ALA A 29 11.86 -2.50 6.84
CA ALA A 29 12.16 -2.76 5.44
C ALA A 29 11.03 -2.33 4.49
N LYS A 30 9.77 -2.67 4.80
CA LYS A 30 8.62 -2.28 3.96
C LYS A 30 8.41 -0.75 3.94
N ARG A 31 8.70 -0.06 5.05
CA ARG A 31 8.67 1.41 5.13
C ARG A 31 9.75 2.03 4.25
N ILE A 32 10.99 1.52 4.32
CA ILE A 32 12.11 1.99 3.49
C ILE A 32 11.77 1.78 2.00
N LEU A 33 11.32 0.58 1.61
CA LEU A 33 10.96 0.29 0.22
C LEU A 33 9.82 1.18 -0.29
N SER A 34 8.79 1.41 0.53
CA SER A 34 7.72 2.35 0.21
C SER A 34 8.26 3.79 0.06
N GLY A 35 9.20 4.20 0.91
CA GLY A 35 9.86 5.50 0.84
C GLY A 35 10.71 5.65 -0.42
N ILE A 36 11.47 4.63 -0.80
CA ILE A 36 12.26 4.60 -2.04
C ILE A 36 11.34 4.72 -3.25
N SER A 37 10.26 3.92 -3.32
CA SER A 37 9.27 3.99 -4.40
C SER A 37 8.67 5.39 -4.54
N LEU A 38 8.31 6.05 -3.44
CA LEU A 38 7.82 7.43 -3.45
C LEU A 38 8.91 8.43 -3.85
N GLY A 39 10.15 8.25 -3.36
CA GLY A 39 11.28 9.10 -3.71
C GLY A 39 11.59 9.07 -5.21
N VAL A 40 11.63 7.87 -5.81
CA VAL A 40 11.81 7.68 -7.25
C VAL A 40 10.67 8.35 -8.03
N ALA A 41 9.42 8.16 -7.60
CA ALA A 41 8.27 8.80 -8.24
C ALA A 41 8.35 10.33 -8.20
N LEU A 42 8.79 10.90 -7.08
CA LEU A 42 9.00 12.34 -6.92
C LEU A 42 10.14 12.86 -7.81
N LEU A 43 11.21 12.09 -7.99
CA LEU A 43 12.27 12.44 -8.95
C LEU A 43 11.75 12.49 -10.38
N PHE A 44 10.97 11.49 -10.80
CA PHE A 44 10.33 11.51 -12.12
C PHE A 44 9.35 12.67 -12.26
N LEU A 45 8.58 12.98 -11.22
CA LEU A 45 7.63 14.09 -11.24
C LEU A 45 8.36 15.42 -11.36
N PHE A 46 9.43 15.58 -10.57
CA PHE A 46 10.29 16.75 -10.61
C PHE A 46 10.90 16.94 -11.99
N ALA A 47 11.46 15.86 -12.58
CA ALA A 47 12.03 15.87 -13.93
C ALA A 47 10.97 16.21 -14.99
N ALA A 48 9.77 15.65 -14.91
CA ALA A 48 8.68 15.94 -15.84
C ALA A 48 8.27 17.42 -15.79
N LEU A 49 8.14 17.99 -14.58
CA LEU A 49 7.73 19.38 -14.38
C LEU A 49 8.84 20.39 -14.69
N HIS A 50 10.11 20.06 -14.39
CA HIS A 50 11.24 20.94 -14.72
C HIS A 50 11.61 20.85 -16.20
N GLY A 51 11.55 19.66 -16.79
CA GLY A 51 11.72 19.44 -18.22
C GLY A 51 10.71 20.23 -19.05
N PHE A 52 9.47 20.43 -18.56
CA PHE A 52 8.47 21.27 -19.21
C PHE A 52 8.96 22.68 -19.56
N ARG A 53 9.89 23.25 -18.78
CA ARG A 53 10.49 24.57 -19.08
C ARG A 53 11.62 24.52 -20.11
N ALA A 54 12.22 23.35 -20.31
CA ALA A 54 13.36 23.14 -21.21
C ALA A 54 12.93 22.64 -22.59
N TYR A 55 11.82 21.90 -22.69
CA TYR A 55 11.30 21.43 -23.97
C TYR A 55 10.64 22.58 -24.75
N GLN A 56 10.98 22.71 -26.04
CA GLN A 56 10.33 23.63 -26.98
C GLN A 56 9.71 22.81 -28.12
N GLY A 57 8.54 23.22 -28.62
CA GLY A 57 7.87 22.59 -29.77
C GLY A 57 6.75 21.60 -29.41
N ALA A 58 6.36 20.76 -30.38
CA ALA A 58 5.23 19.84 -30.28
C ALA A 58 5.45 18.69 -29.27
N ASP A 59 6.69 18.44 -28.87
CA ASP A 59 7.08 17.29 -28.03
C ASP A 59 6.92 17.54 -26.52
N VAL A 60 6.61 18.78 -26.13
CA VAL A 60 6.45 19.18 -24.71
C VAL A 60 5.34 18.38 -24.04
N ALA A 61 4.18 18.27 -24.71
CA ALA A 61 3.02 17.56 -24.18
C ALA A 61 3.29 16.05 -24.04
N TRP A 62 4.01 15.47 -24.99
CA TRP A 62 4.35 14.04 -24.96
C TRP A 62 5.39 13.70 -23.91
N ASN A 63 6.44 14.53 -23.75
CA ASN A 63 7.42 14.38 -22.68
C ASN A 63 6.77 14.50 -21.29
N LEU A 64 5.88 15.47 -21.11
CA LEU A 64 5.14 15.63 -19.86
C LEU A 64 4.26 14.40 -19.59
N ALA A 65 3.53 13.92 -20.59
CA ALA A 65 2.69 12.73 -20.47
C ALA A 65 3.53 11.49 -20.09
N ALA A 66 4.64 11.22 -20.80
CA ALA A 66 5.54 10.12 -20.49
C ALA A 66 6.09 10.22 -19.06
N GLY A 67 6.53 11.41 -18.64
CA GLY A 67 7.02 11.68 -17.30
C GLY A 67 5.96 11.41 -16.21
N LEU A 68 4.73 11.88 -16.40
CA LEU A 68 3.61 11.61 -15.47
C LEU A 68 3.28 10.12 -15.38
N VAL A 69 3.31 9.40 -16.50
CA VAL A 69 3.09 7.94 -16.51
C VAL A 69 4.23 7.20 -15.81
N PHE A 70 5.49 7.63 -15.96
CA PHE A 70 6.63 7.09 -15.19
C PHE A 70 6.52 7.38 -13.69
N THR A 71 6.09 8.58 -13.30
CA THR A 71 5.79 8.90 -11.90
C THR A 71 4.71 7.98 -11.35
N ALA A 72 3.61 7.78 -12.09
CA ALA A 72 2.52 6.94 -11.65
C ALA A 72 2.95 5.47 -11.50
N SER A 73 3.68 4.92 -12.48
CA SER A 73 4.11 3.51 -12.46
C SER A 73 5.01 3.19 -11.27
N THR A 74 5.94 4.10 -10.94
CA THR A 74 6.91 3.95 -9.85
C THR A 74 6.36 4.32 -8.49
N GLY A 75 5.42 5.28 -8.42
CA GLY A 75 4.81 5.74 -7.18
C GLY A 75 3.63 4.89 -6.69
N LEU A 76 2.98 4.15 -7.59
CA LEU A 76 1.82 3.30 -7.27
C LEU A 76 2.09 2.28 -6.16
N PRO A 77 3.17 1.46 -6.20
CA PRO A 77 3.43 0.45 -5.17
C PRO A 77 3.62 1.04 -3.78
N GLY A 78 4.43 2.11 -3.66
CA GLY A 78 4.68 2.80 -2.39
C GLY A 78 3.42 3.49 -1.86
N THR A 79 2.71 4.22 -2.71
CA THR A 79 1.45 4.89 -2.33
C THR A 79 0.40 3.88 -1.89
N TYR A 80 0.23 2.79 -2.63
CA TYR A 80 -0.71 1.72 -2.29
C TYR A 80 -0.38 1.11 -0.92
N TRP A 81 0.90 0.81 -0.68
CA TRP A 81 1.35 0.27 0.60
C TRP A 81 1.02 1.21 1.75
N LEU A 82 1.37 2.49 1.62
CA LEU A 82 1.17 3.51 2.65
C LEU A 82 -0.31 3.68 2.99
N LEU A 83 -1.16 3.86 1.97
CA LEU A 83 -2.61 4.03 2.17
C LEU A 83 -3.24 2.83 2.86
N ARG A 84 -2.84 1.61 2.48
CA ARG A 84 -3.35 0.38 3.12
C ARG A 84 -2.87 0.28 4.56
N THR A 85 -1.60 0.54 4.81
CA THR A 85 -1.04 0.53 6.17
C THR A 85 -1.73 1.55 7.09
N LEU A 86 -2.01 2.77 6.61
CA LEU A 86 -2.75 3.76 7.39
C LEU A 86 -4.18 3.30 7.74
N ARG A 87 -4.87 2.65 6.80
CA ARG A 87 -6.20 2.07 7.04
C ARG A 87 -6.16 0.91 8.03
N ASP A 88 -5.13 0.07 7.94
CA ASP A 88 -4.93 -1.06 8.84
C ASP A 88 -4.67 -0.57 10.27
N VAL A 89 -3.79 0.43 10.44
CA VAL A 89 -3.54 1.08 11.74
C VAL A 89 -4.82 1.67 12.33
N ARG A 90 -5.62 2.40 11.54
CA ARG A 90 -6.91 2.96 12.02
C ARG A 90 -7.92 1.87 12.40
N ARG A 91 -7.90 0.71 11.74
CA ARG A 91 -8.77 -0.43 12.09
C ARG A 91 -8.33 -1.05 13.41
N VAL A 92 -7.04 -1.31 13.57
CA VAL A 92 -6.46 -1.87 14.79
C VAL A 92 -6.66 -0.91 15.97
N ASN A 93 -6.41 0.38 15.81
CA ASN A 93 -6.62 1.37 16.87
C ASN A 93 -8.08 1.44 17.33
N ARG A 94 -9.04 1.37 16.39
CA ARG A 94 -10.47 1.35 16.75
C ARG A 94 -10.86 0.09 17.50
N TRP A 95 -10.35 -1.06 17.06
CA TRP A 95 -10.57 -2.33 17.76
C TRP A 95 -9.96 -2.32 19.16
N ALA A 96 -8.73 -1.79 19.30
CA ALA A 96 -8.03 -1.67 20.57
C ALA A 96 -8.73 -0.71 21.54
N ALA A 97 -9.29 0.40 21.04
CA ALA A 97 -10.06 1.33 21.87
C ALA A 97 -11.37 0.72 22.41
N GLN A 98 -11.91 -0.29 21.73
CA GLN A 98 -13.11 -1.02 22.16
C GLN A 98 -12.79 -2.14 23.17
N HIS A 99 -11.52 -2.55 23.29
CA HIS A 99 -11.08 -3.61 24.17
C HIS A 99 -10.04 -3.04 25.14
N GLU A 100 -10.49 -2.58 26.31
CA GLU A 100 -9.76 -1.79 27.32
C GLU A 100 -8.35 -2.34 27.64
N ALA A 101 -8.18 -3.66 27.59
CA ALA A 101 -6.91 -4.38 27.76
C ALA A 101 -5.80 -4.04 26.72
N TYR A 102 -6.14 -3.38 25.60
CA TYR A 102 -5.24 -3.12 24.47
C TYR A 102 -4.78 -1.67 24.33
N SER A 103 -5.26 -0.76 25.19
CA SER A 103 -4.97 0.68 25.08
C SER A 103 -3.48 1.04 25.22
N THR A 104 -2.67 0.18 25.86
CA THR A 104 -1.33 0.59 26.31
C THR A 104 -0.15 -0.01 25.53
N ASN A 105 -0.23 -1.21 24.94
CA ASN A 105 0.96 -1.78 24.25
C ASN A 105 0.70 -2.94 23.26
N TRP A 106 0.07 -2.64 22.12
CA TRP A 106 -0.28 -3.65 21.10
C TRP A 106 0.93 -4.38 20.47
N GLN A 107 2.10 -3.75 20.40
CA GLN A 107 3.32 -4.39 19.87
C GLN A 107 3.85 -5.48 20.80
N TRP A 108 3.79 -5.24 22.10
CA TRP A 108 4.19 -6.20 23.13
C TRP A 108 3.29 -7.43 23.13
N LEU A 109 1.98 -7.26 22.96
CA LEU A 109 1.03 -8.39 22.85
C LEU A 109 1.26 -9.23 21.59
N ALA A 110 1.41 -8.60 20.42
CA ALA A 110 1.67 -9.33 19.18
C ALA A 110 3.00 -10.13 19.21
N GLU A 111 3.97 -9.68 20.02
CA GLU A 111 5.27 -10.34 20.24
C GLU A 111 5.21 -11.43 21.32
N ASN A 112 4.35 -11.29 22.33
CA ASN A 112 4.20 -12.28 23.40
C ASN A 112 3.16 -13.37 23.10
N GLU A 113 2.12 -13.10 22.31
CA GLU A 113 1.18 -14.12 21.84
C GLU A 113 1.88 -15.17 20.96
N ALA A 114 2.85 -14.74 20.15
CA ALA A 114 3.71 -15.63 19.38
C ALA A 114 4.67 -16.47 20.26
N LYS A 115 4.93 -16.04 21.51
CA LYS A 115 5.85 -16.70 22.44
C LYS A 115 5.15 -17.55 23.51
N ASN A 116 3.90 -17.23 23.85
CA ASN A 116 3.11 -17.92 24.87
C ASN A 116 1.71 -18.26 24.33
N PRO A 117 1.52 -19.41 23.66
CA PRO A 117 0.23 -19.82 23.12
C PRO A 117 -0.79 -20.25 24.21
N ALA A 118 -0.37 -20.30 25.47
CA ALA A 118 -1.19 -20.75 26.60
C ALA A 118 -2.09 -19.65 27.21
N HIS A 119 -1.92 -18.38 26.82
CA HIS A 119 -2.82 -17.31 27.23
C HIS A 119 -3.89 -17.08 26.16
N ASP A 120 -5.16 -17.17 26.55
CA ASP A 120 -6.31 -16.81 25.73
C ASP A 120 -6.34 -15.28 25.53
N LEU A 121 -5.44 -14.81 24.66
CA LEU A 121 -5.40 -13.41 24.25
C LEU A 121 -6.53 -13.16 23.25
N PRO A 122 -7.26 -12.03 23.38
CA PRO A 122 -8.27 -11.64 22.40
C PRO A 122 -7.70 -11.61 20.98
N ARG A 123 -8.25 -12.45 20.10
CA ARG A 123 -7.76 -12.63 18.73
C ARG A 123 -7.74 -11.29 17.98
N LEU A 124 -6.58 -10.94 17.43
CA LEU A 124 -6.39 -9.74 16.62
C LEU A 124 -7.37 -9.65 15.44
N PRO A 125 -7.79 -8.44 15.03
CA PRO A 125 -8.70 -8.28 13.90
C PRO A 125 -8.01 -8.70 12.60
N ALA A 126 -8.66 -9.58 11.83
CA ALA A 126 -8.15 -10.03 10.53
C ALA A 126 -7.99 -8.83 9.56
N LEU A 127 -6.80 -8.71 8.98
CA LEU A 127 -6.51 -7.69 7.97
C LEU A 127 -6.98 -8.15 6.58
N PRO A 128 -7.54 -7.26 5.75
CA PRO A 128 -8.01 -7.65 4.43
C PRO A 128 -6.83 -8.00 3.52
N ARG A 129 -6.94 -9.10 2.76
CA ARG A 129 -5.92 -9.49 1.77
C ARG A 129 -5.69 -8.36 0.76
N ARG A 130 -4.41 -8.03 0.55
CA ARG A 130 -3.98 -6.99 -0.40
C ARG A 130 -3.87 -7.58 -1.81
N ARG A 131 -4.41 -6.88 -2.81
CA ARG A 131 -4.38 -7.28 -4.22
C ARG A 131 -3.09 -6.82 -4.90
N TRP A 132 -1.94 -7.30 -4.40
CA TRP A 132 -0.62 -6.91 -4.91
C TRP A 132 -0.43 -7.22 -6.39
N TRP A 133 -0.95 -8.34 -6.86
CA TRP A 133 -0.93 -8.70 -8.28
C TRP A 133 -1.47 -7.58 -9.17
N THR A 134 -2.61 -6.98 -8.81
CA THR A 134 -3.20 -5.87 -9.57
C THR A 134 -2.28 -4.66 -9.59
N VAL A 135 -1.64 -4.32 -8.46
CA VAL A 135 -0.72 -3.19 -8.37
C VAL A 135 0.51 -3.42 -9.26
N TRP A 136 1.10 -4.62 -9.21
CA TRP A 136 2.23 -4.97 -10.06
C TRP A 136 1.85 -4.94 -11.54
N LEU A 137 0.71 -5.53 -11.92
CA LEU A 137 0.22 -5.51 -13.29
C LEU A 137 0.04 -4.06 -13.77
N THR A 138 -0.65 -3.21 -13.01
CA THR A 138 -0.85 -1.80 -13.36
C THR A 138 0.48 -1.05 -13.47
N SER A 139 1.40 -1.23 -12.53
CA SER A 139 2.72 -0.58 -12.56
C SER A 139 3.52 -0.99 -13.81
N VAL A 140 3.55 -2.29 -14.14
CA VAL A 140 4.25 -2.78 -15.35
C VAL A 140 3.59 -2.24 -16.62
N THR A 141 2.26 -2.28 -16.71
CA THR A 141 1.53 -1.75 -17.87
C THR A 141 1.80 -0.27 -18.07
N LEU A 142 1.77 0.53 -17.01
CA LEU A 142 2.10 1.96 -17.08
C LEU A 142 3.56 2.20 -17.46
N PHE A 143 4.49 1.40 -16.93
CA PHE A 143 5.90 1.50 -17.29
C PHE A 143 6.13 1.24 -18.78
N LEU A 144 5.50 0.19 -19.34
CA LEU A 144 5.58 -0.12 -20.77
C LEU A 144 4.94 0.97 -21.63
N LEU A 145 3.80 1.51 -21.20
CA LEU A 145 3.17 2.66 -21.87
C LEU A 145 4.09 3.88 -21.89
N ALA A 146 4.72 4.21 -20.77
CA ALA A 146 5.65 5.33 -20.68
C ALA A 146 6.87 5.13 -21.59
N ALA A 147 7.44 3.91 -21.62
CA ALA A 147 8.53 3.55 -22.50
C ALA A 147 8.14 3.65 -23.98
N SER A 148 6.93 3.17 -24.34
CA SER A 148 6.41 3.28 -25.71
C SER A 148 6.17 4.73 -26.13
N LEU A 149 5.67 5.57 -25.22
CA LEU A 149 5.51 7.01 -25.47
C LEU A 149 6.87 7.66 -25.76
N GLY A 150 7.89 7.34 -24.98
CA GLY A 150 9.25 7.84 -25.22
C GLY A 150 9.89 7.31 -26.51
N ASN A 151 9.63 6.05 -26.88
CA ASN A 151 10.24 5.46 -28.07
C ASN A 151 9.62 5.97 -29.39
N ASN A 152 8.32 6.29 -29.40
CA ASN A 152 7.69 6.95 -30.55
C ASN A 152 8.25 8.37 -30.80
N MET A 153 8.94 8.96 -29.82
CA MET A 153 9.61 10.26 -29.96
C MET A 153 11.02 10.18 -30.54
N SER A 154 11.68 9.02 -30.53
CA SER A 154 13.04 8.86 -31.06
C SER A 154 13.07 8.52 -32.55
N VAL A 155 11.91 8.18 -33.13
CA VAL A 155 11.76 7.71 -34.52
C VAL A 155 11.09 8.76 -35.42
N ALA A 156 10.55 9.85 -34.85
CA ALA A 156 9.99 10.99 -35.58
C ALA A 156 11.00 12.13 -35.69
#